data_AF-A0A345E6K3-F1
#
_entry.id   AF-A0A345E6K3-F1
#
_cell.length_a   1.000
_cell.length_b   1.000
_cell.length_c   1.000
_cell.angle_alpha   90.00
_cell.angle_beta   90.00
_cell.angle_gamma   90.00
#
_symmetry.space_group_name_H-M   'P 1'
#
loop_
_entity.id
_entity.type
_entity.pdbx_description
1 polymer ?
#
loop_
_entity_poly.entity_id
_entity_poly.type
_entity_poly.pdbx_seq_one_letter_code
_entity_poly.pdbx_strand_id
1 'polypeptide(L)'
;MNRDLELRIKGHLYEIEGVNDEVLGSEQGLPMSVRGYEKTLKSVANCGEDELVDQVAESIKEHIRTHEDRPENQTVRRDARMLLTEQGIAPDSYLNRA
;
A
#
# COMPACT_ATOMS: atom_id res chain seq x y z
N MET A 1 9.60 -13.52 -4.60
CA MET A 1 8.15 -13.26 -4.54
C MET A 1 7.46 -14.24 -5.49
N ASN A 2 6.42 -14.93 -5.02
CA ASN A 2 5.63 -15.85 -5.85
C ASN A 2 4.80 -15.07 -6.89
N ARG A 3 4.54 -15.65 -8.05
CA ARG A 3 3.74 -15.05 -9.13
C ARG A 3 2.33 -14.68 -8.66
N ASP A 4 1.73 -15.49 -7.79
CA ASP A 4 0.39 -15.23 -7.25
C ASP A 4 0.36 -13.95 -6.41
N LEU A 5 1.38 -13.73 -5.58
CA LEU A 5 1.53 -12.53 -4.77
C LEU A 5 1.81 -11.28 -5.62
N GLU A 6 2.58 -11.42 -6.70
CA GLU A 6 2.78 -10.32 -7.64
C GLU A 6 1.47 -9.91 -8.34
N LEU A 7 0.65 -10.89 -8.75
CA LEU A 7 -0.67 -10.63 -9.31
C LEU A 7 -1.62 -10.00 -8.28
N ARG A 8 -1.55 -10.44 -7.03
CA ARG A 8 -2.33 -9.85 -5.91
C ARG A 8 -1.98 -8.38 -5.71
N ILE A 9 -0.70 -8.04 -5.65
CA ILE A 9 -0.24 -6.63 -5.55
C ILE A 9 -0.76 -5.82 -6.74
N LYS A 10 -0.65 -6.34 -7.96
CA LYS A 10 -1.16 -5.63 -9.16
C LYS A 10 -2.68 -5.42 -9.11
N GLY A 11 -3.43 -6.42 -8.62
CA GLY A 11 -4.87 -6.31 -8.41
C GLY A 11 -5.21 -5.17 -7.45
N HIS A 12 -4.53 -5.12 -6.30
CA HIS A 12 -4.71 -4.04 -5.32
C HIS A 12 -4.38 -2.65 -5.88
N LEU A 13 -3.30 -2.53 -6.65
CA LEU A 13 -2.96 -1.23 -7.27
C LEU A 13 -4.03 -0.79 -8.27
N TYR A 14 -4.55 -1.72 -9.07
CA TYR A 14 -5.66 -1.44 -9.99
C TYR A 14 -6.92 -0.98 -9.23
N GLU A 15 -7.25 -1.63 -8.11
CA GLU A 15 -8.37 -1.21 -7.27
C GLU A 15 -8.15 0.16 -6.63
N ILE A 16 -6.93 0.48 -6.19
CA ILE A 16 -6.58 1.81 -5.65
C ILE A 16 -6.74 2.89 -6.72
N GLU A 17 -6.30 2.63 -7.95
CA GLU A 17 -6.52 3.53 -9.09
C GLU A 17 -8.01 3.73 -9.36
N GLY A 18 -8.81 2.65 -9.35
CA GLY A 18 -10.27 2.75 -9.50
C GLY A 18 -10.94 3.58 -8.40
N VAL A 19 -10.55 3.39 -7.13
CA VAL A 19 -11.06 4.19 -6.01
C VAL A 19 -10.62 5.66 -6.12
N ASN A 20 -9.39 5.92 -6.56
CA ASN A 20 -8.91 7.27 -6.84
C ASN A 20 -9.79 7.96 -7.89
N ASP A 21 -10.07 7.28 -8.99
CA ASP A 21 -10.87 7.85 -10.09
C ASP A 21 -12.32 8.09 -9.67
N GLU A 22 -12.89 7.17 -8.89
CA GLU A 22 -14.24 7.31 -8.33
C GLU A 22 -14.36 8.51 -7.37
N VAL A 23 -13.39 8.70 -6.49
CA VAL A 23 -13.48 9.67 -5.38
C VAL A 23 -12.88 11.03 -5.76
N LEU A 24 -11.69 11.05 -6.38
CA LEU A 24 -10.95 12.29 -6.68
C LEU A 24 -11.18 12.79 -8.10
N GLY A 25 -11.54 11.90 -9.04
CA GLY A 25 -11.75 12.25 -10.44
C GLY A 25 -10.52 12.83 -11.14
N SER A 26 -9.32 12.64 -10.59
CA SER A 26 -8.07 13.20 -11.10
C SER A 26 -6.89 12.24 -10.91
N GLU A 27 -6.14 12.05 -11.98
CA GLU A 27 -4.90 11.28 -12.00
C GLU A 27 -3.65 12.14 -11.68
N GLN A 28 -3.81 13.43 -11.40
CA GLN A 28 -2.66 14.32 -11.22
C GLN A 28 -1.79 13.86 -10.04
N GLY A 29 -0.58 13.37 -10.35
CA GLY A 29 0.35 12.83 -9.35
C GLY A 29 0.05 11.39 -8.93
N LEU A 30 -1.03 10.76 -9.41
CA LEU A 30 -1.39 9.37 -9.12
C LEU A 30 -0.24 8.40 -9.48
N PRO A 31 0.46 8.54 -10.62
CA PRO A 31 1.57 7.64 -10.95
C PRO A 31 2.70 7.63 -9.90
N MET A 32 2.92 8.73 -9.19
CA MET A 32 3.95 8.80 -8.15
C MET A 32 3.46 8.19 -6.83
N SER A 33 2.19 8.35 -6.49
CA SER A 33 1.55 7.67 -5.36
C SER A 33 1.57 6.16 -5.56
N VAL A 34 1.03 5.67 -6.68
CA VAL A 34 0.95 4.24 -7.02
C VAL A 34 2.32 3.56 -6.99
N ARG A 35 3.37 4.19 -7.53
CA ARG A 35 4.74 3.65 -7.46
C ARG A 35 5.27 3.53 -6.04
N GLY A 36 4.88 4.40 -5.13
CA GLY A 36 5.30 4.32 -3.73
C GLY A 36 4.48 3.30 -2.94
N TYR A 37 3.17 3.21 -3.21
CA TYR A 37 2.31 2.15 -2.68
C TYR A 37 2.81 0.78 -3.11
N GLU A 38 3.11 0.59 -4.40
CA GLU A 38 3.67 -0.66 -4.94
C GLU A 38 4.93 -1.08 -4.18
N LYS A 39 5.86 -0.15 -3.94
CA LYS A 39 7.09 -0.44 -3.19
C LYS A 39 6.80 -0.87 -1.76
N THR A 40 5.82 -0.23 -1.12
CA THR A 40 5.41 -0.59 0.25
C THR A 40 4.77 -1.96 0.28
N LEU A 41 3.82 -2.25 -0.62
CA LEU A 41 3.16 -3.56 -0.72
C LEU A 41 4.16 -4.68 -1.00
N LYS A 42 5.11 -4.46 -1.92
CA LYS A 42 6.20 -5.42 -2.18
C LYS A 42 7.10 -5.65 -0.98
N SER A 43 7.37 -4.60 -0.20
CA SER A 43 8.19 -4.71 1.00
C SER A 43 7.47 -5.50 2.10
N VAL A 44 6.18 -5.22 2.33
CA VAL A 44 5.33 -6.00 3.25
C VAL A 44 5.27 -7.47 2.83
N ALA A 45 5.02 -7.72 1.55
CA ALA A 45 5.02 -9.06 0.95
C ALA A 45 6.34 -9.84 1.13
N ASN A 46 7.47 -9.15 1.22
CA ASN A 46 8.77 -9.80 1.46
C ASN A 46 9.05 -10.05 2.95
N CYS A 47 8.36 -9.36 3.85
CA CYS A 47 8.59 -9.46 5.30
C CYS A 47 7.61 -10.42 5.99
N GLY A 48 6.35 -10.44 5.54
CA GLY A 48 5.27 -11.12 6.23
C GLY A 48 4.33 -11.88 5.29
N GLU A 49 3.11 -12.06 5.76
CA GLU A 49 2.08 -12.85 5.08
C GLU A 49 1.29 -12.03 4.07
N ASP A 50 0.70 -12.71 3.08
CA ASP A 50 -0.11 -12.10 2.01
C ASP A 50 -1.27 -11.26 2.56
N GLU A 51 -1.84 -11.64 3.70
CA GLU A 51 -2.95 -10.93 4.35
C GLU A 51 -2.57 -9.51 4.80
N LEU A 52 -1.29 -9.27 5.13
CA LEU A 52 -0.82 -7.94 5.52
C LEU A 52 -0.74 -7.00 4.32
N VAL A 53 -0.50 -7.55 3.12
CA VAL A 53 -0.54 -6.77 1.88
C VAL A 53 -1.96 -6.27 1.63
N ASP A 54 -2.96 -7.13 1.84
CA ASP A 54 -4.36 -6.74 1.70
C ASP A 54 -4.74 -5.64 2.68
N GLN A 55 -4.36 -5.79 3.96
CA GLN A 55 -4.68 -4.80 4.99
C GLN A 55 -4.09 -3.42 4.66
N VAL A 56 -2.85 -3.37 4.16
CA VAL A 56 -2.24 -2.11 3.72
C VAL A 56 -2.92 -1.54 2.47
N ALA A 57 -3.33 -2.38 1.51
CA ALA A 57 -4.07 -1.93 0.34
C ALA A 57 -5.46 -1.38 0.71
N GLU A 58 -6.17 -2.05 1.62
CA GLU A 58 -7.46 -1.57 2.13
C GLU A 58 -7.34 -0.25 2.87
N SER A 59 -6.31 -0.08 3.71
CA SER A 59 -6.12 1.19 4.42
C SER A 59 -5.86 2.37 3.48
N ILE A 60 -5.15 2.14 2.36
CA ILE A 60 -4.98 3.15 1.31
C ILE A 60 -6.32 3.51 0.67
N LYS A 61 -7.11 2.50 0.27
CA LYS A 61 -8.44 2.71 -0.34
C LYS A 61 -9.40 3.42 0.61
N GLU A 62 -9.42 3.03 1.88
CA GLU A 62 -10.23 3.66 2.91
C GLU A 62 -9.79 5.11 3.18
N HIS A 63 -8.48 5.38 3.19
CA HIS A 63 -7.97 6.74 3.33
C HIS A 63 -8.49 7.64 2.20
N ILE A 64 -8.40 7.17 0.95
CA ILE A 64 -8.91 7.91 -0.23
C ILE A 64 -10.40 8.20 -0.08
N ARG A 65 -11.21 7.18 0.26
CA ARG A 65 -12.66 7.34 0.43
C ARG A 65 -13.04 8.30 1.56
N THR A 66 -12.26 8.31 2.65
CA THR A 66 -12.62 9.04 3.86
C THR A 66 -12.12 10.48 3.83
N HIS A 67 -10.93 10.72 3.29
CA HIS A 67 -10.27 12.02 3.32
C HIS A 67 -10.40 12.77 1.99
N GLU A 68 -10.94 12.12 0.95
CA GLU A 68 -10.98 12.67 -0.41
C GLU A 68 -9.60 13.18 -0.85
N ASP A 69 -8.54 12.48 -0.43
CA ASP A 69 -7.16 12.69 -0.85
C ASP A 69 -6.35 11.38 -0.77
N ARG A 70 -5.21 11.33 -1.46
CA ARG A 70 -4.30 10.19 -1.45
C ARG A 70 -3.40 10.23 -0.21
N PRO A 71 -3.25 9.11 0.53
CA PRO A 71 -2.30 9.08 1.63
C PRO A 71 -0.88 9.27 1.12
N GLU A 72 -0.07 10.04 1.84
CA GLU A 72 1.33 10.19 1.49
C GLU A 72 2.07 8.86 1.58
N ASN A 73 3.00 8.61 0.64
CA ASN A 73 3.82 7.39 0.63
C ASN A 73 4.57 7.16 1.95
N GLN A 74 4.99 8.23 2.63
CA GLN A 74 5.66 8.12 3.92
C GLN A 74 4.72 7.58 5.00
N THR A 75 3.49 8.09 5.06
CA THR A 75 2.43 7.62 5.97
C THR A 75 2.12 6.15 5.74
N VAL A 76 1.89 5.74 4.49
CA VAL A 76 1.62 4.34 4.13
C VAL A 76 2.74 3.41 4.58
N ARG A 77 4.02 3.80 4.38
CA ARG A 77 5.16 3.01 4.86
C ARG A 77 5.22 2.91 6.38
N ARG A 78 4.99 4.01 7.08
CA ARG A 78 5.02 4.04 8.54
C ARG A 78 3.93 3.12 9.10
N ASP A 79 2.73 3.18 8.54
CA ASP A 79 1.59 2.40 9.00
C ASP A 79 1.79 0.91 8.69
N ALA A 80 2.33 0.57 7.51
CA ALA A 80 2.76 -0.79 7.19
C ALA A 80 3.84 -1.34 8.14
N ARG A 81 4.81 -0.50 8.54
CA ARG A 81 5.83 -0.86 9.52
C ARG A 81 5.23 -1.17 10.89
N MET A 82 4.28 -0.35 11.35
CA MET A 82 3.58 -0.56 12.62
C MET A 82 2.80 -1.87 12.58
N LEU A 83 2.05 -2.12 11.50
CA LEU A 83 1.30 -3.35 11.31
C LEU A 83 2.19 -4.60 11.41
N LEU A 84 3.34 -4.63 10.73
CA LEU A 84 4.29 -5.75 10.84
C LEU A 84 4.79 -5.94 12.28
N THR A 85 5.09 -4.83 12.96
CA THR A 85 5.63 -4.85 14.33
C THR A 85 4.59 -5.40 15.32
N GLU A 86 3.32 -5.04 15.15
CA GLU A 86 2.20 -5.56 15.95
C GLU A 86 2.00 -7.06 15.80
N GLN A 87 2.33 -7.62 14.62
CA GLN A 87 2.31 -9.06 14.34
C GLN A 87 3.62 -9.77 14.76
N GLY A 88 4.56 -9.07 15.40
CA GLY A 88 5.85 -9.63 15.80
C GLY A 88 6.80 -9.89 14.62
N ILE A 89 6.54 -9.31 13.44
CA ILE A 89 7.33 -9.45 12.23
C ILE A 89 8.30 -8.28 12.12
N ALA A 90 9.58 -8.57 11.87
CA ALA A 90 10.60 -7.54 11.72
C ALA A 90 10.47 -6.83 10.35
N PRO A 91 10.28 -5.50 10.30
CA PRO A 91 10.22 -4.75 9.04
C PRO A 91 11.59 -4.67 8.35
N ASP A 92 11.61 -4.60 7.02
CA ASP A 92 12.86 -4.46 6.26
C ASP A 92 13.47 -3.04 6.33
N SER A 93 14.63 -2.88 5.71
CA SER A 93 15.33 -1.59 5.66
C SER A 93 14.57 -0.48 4.92
N TYR A 94 13.65 -0.81 4.02
CA TYR A 94 12.85 0.17 3.30
C TYR A 94 11.75 0.74 4.20
N LEU A 95 11.02 -0.13 4.92
CA LEU A 95 9.99 0.28 5.87
C LEU A 95 10.58 1.01 7.07
N ASN A 96 11.79 0.65 7.49
CA ASN A 96 12.49 1.34 8.57
C ASN A 96 12.97 2.75 8.23
N ARG A 97 12.97 3.15 6.95
CA ARG A 97 13.32 4.51 6.49
C ARG A 97 12.10 5.44 6.40
N ALA A 98 10.94 5.00 6.87
CA ALA A 98 9.71 5.78 6.92
C ALA A 98 9.85 7.00 7.83
#